data_AF-A0A821BIV4-F1
#
_entry.id   AF-A0A821BIV4-F1
#
_cell.length_a   1.000
_cell.length_b   1.000
_cell.length_c   1.000
_cell.angle_alpha   90.00
_cell.angle_beta   90.00
_cell.angle_gamma   90.00
#
_symmetry.space_group_name_H-M   'P 1'
#
loop_
_entity.id
_entity.type
_entity.pdbx_description
1 polymer ?
#
loop_
_entity_poly.entity_id
_entity_poly.type
_entity_poly.pdbx_seq_one_letter_code
_entity_poly.pdbx_strand_id
1 'polypeptide(L)'
;DIIAGTLYALLLIYIMFPYVDSIDNFQLNYSFAPILNFCIGILLIKCYPSLKQWSTARSDTTVILGSAFGLCSATTAMHQIGLLEKPLTPPLYAIIAPNLGLCIVRTIIGMIFIYATRQIVKTIVLRVTCSIYGLDWKNPESKRLAKVEMPYYYLTYFAIGFNISFTCPLFFRALGINRDYSYTEL
;
A
#
# COMPACT_ATOMS: atom_id res chain seq x y z
N ASP A 1 -22.85 -15.22 10.96
CA ASP A 1 -21.57 -14.61 10.58
C ASP A 1 -21.64 -13.70 9.37
N ILE A 2 -22.02 -14.19 8.17
CA ILE A 2 -22.03 -13.36 6.94
C ILE A 2 -22.91 -12.11 7.09
N ILE A 3 -24.18 -12.26 7.48
CA ILE A 3 -25.12 -11.14 7.61
C ILE A 3 -24.64 -10.11 8.66
N ALA A 4 -24.15 -10.60 9.80
CA ALA A 4 -23.62 -9.74 10.86
C ALA A 4 -22.38 -8.96 10.40
N GLY A 5 -21.46 -9.62 9.67
CA GLY A 5 -20.29 -8.98 9.09
C GLY A 5 -20.65 -7.91 8.05
N THR A 6 -21.61 -8.20 7.17
CA THR A 6 -22.10 -7.23 6.19
C THR A 6 -22.74 -6.02 6.86
N LEU A 7 -23.58 -6.23 7.88
CA LEU A 7 -24.26 -5.15 8.59
C LEU A 7 -23.26 -4.28 9.36
N TYR A 8 -22.23 -4.89 9.95
CA TYR A 8 -21.14 -4.16 10.60
C TYR A 8 -20.31 -3.34 9.60
N ALA A 9 -19.99 -3.90 8.42
CA ALA A 9 -19.28 -3.18 7.38
C ALA A 9 -20.09 -1.97 6.85
N LEU A 10 -21.39 -2.14 6.62
CA LEU A 10 -22.27 -1.03 6.22
C LEU A 10 -22.34 0.06 7.28
N LEU A 11 -22.42 -0.32 8.57
CA LEU A 11 -22.40 0.63 9.68
C LEU A 11 -21.08 1.40 9.73
N LEU A 12 -19.94 0.73 9.56
CA LEU A 12 -18.64 1.39 9.50
C LEU A 12 -18.52 2.35 8.32
N ILE A 13 -18.99 1.95 7.13
CA ILE A 13 -19.01 2.82 5.94
C ILE A 13 -19.88 4.05 6.20
N TYR A 14 -21.08 3.86 6.74
CA TYR A 14 -21.99 4.97 7.06
C TYR A 14 -21.36 5.97 8.04
N ILE A 15 -20.68 5.47 9.08
CA ILE A 15 -19.98 6.32 10.06
C ILE A 15 -18.77 7.03 9.43
N MET A 16 -18.02 6.35 8.56
CA MET A 16 -16.83 6.91 7.93
C MET A 16 -17.16 7.89 6.80
N PHE A 17 -18.27 7.70 6.09
CA PHE A 17 -18.68 8.49 4.93
C PHE A 17 -18.50 10.01 5.07
N PRO A 18 -19.00 10.68 6.13
CA PRO A 18 -18.82 12.13 6.29
C PRO A 18 -17.37 12.57 6.51
N TYR A 19 -16.48 11.66 6.93
CA TYR A 19 -15.07 11.97 7.22
C TYR A 19 -14.14 11.68 6.04
N VAL A 20 -14.57 10.90 5.05
CA VAL A 20 -13.72 10.46 3.92
C VAL A 20 -13.09 11.64 3.21
N ASP A 21 -13.88 12.64 2.82
CA ASP A 21 -13.38 13.81 2.09
C ASP A 21 -12.38 14.62 2.92
N SER A 22 -12.61 14.74 4.23
CA SER A 22 -11.70 15.45 5.14
C SER A 22 -10.37 14.71 5.30
N ILE A 23 -10.42 13.38 5.40
CA ILE A 23 -9.23 12.52 5.51
C ILE A 23 -8.43 12.58 4.21
N ASP A 24 -9.07 12.50 3.05
CA ASP A 24 -8.40 12.55 1.75
C ASP A 24 -7.74 13.92 1.53
N ASN A 25 -8.45 15.01 1.85
CA ASN A 25 -7.91 16.36 1.76
C ASN A 25 -6.70 16.54 2.70
N PHE A 26 -6.77 16.03 3.93
CA PHE A 26 -5.62 16.01 4.84
C PHE A 26 -4.46 15.19 4.27
N GLN A 27 -4.73 14.00 3.74
CA GLN A 27 -3.69 13.12 3.22
C GLN A 27 -2.94 13.76 2.03
N LEU A 28 -3.65 14.44 1.13
CA LEU A 28 -3.06 15.04 -0.06
C LEU A 28 -2.31 16.35 0.24
N ASN A 29 -2.86 17.22 1.10
CA ASN A 29 -2.32 18.58 1.27
C ASN A 29 -1.16 18.68 2.25
N TYR A 30 -1.02 17.76 3.21
CA TYR A 30 0.03 17.84 4.22
C TYR A 30 1.26 17.02 3.84
N SER A 31 2.43 17.67 3.72
CA SER A 31 3.66 17.00 3.28
C SER A 31 4.17 15.89 4.22
N PHE A 32 3.79 15.96 5.50
CA PHE A 32 4.16 14.96 6.51
C PHE A 32 3.20 13.75 6.57
N ALA A 33 2.11 13.75 5.80
CA ALA A 33 1.13 12.66 5.81
C ALA A 33 1.73 11.26 5.51
N PRO A 34 2.73 11.08 4.62
CA PRO A 34 3.38 9.78 4.41
C PRO A 34 4.04 9.23 5.68
N ILE A 35 4.72 10.10 6.44
CA ILE A 35 5.38 9.72 7.70
C ILE A 35 4.33 9.38 8.74
N LEU A 36 3.27 10.18 8.83
CA LEU A 36 2.17 9.93 9.74
C LEU A 36 1.48 8.58 9.44
N ASN A 37 1.18 8.29 8.18
CA ASN A 37 0.60 7.02 7.73
C ASN A 37 1.47 5.82 8.13
N PHE A 38 2.79 5.95 7.98
CA PHE A 38 3.74 4.94 8.42
C PHE A 38 3.71 4.72 9.94
N CYS A 39 3.74 5.80 10.73
CA CYS A 39 3.67 5.72 12.18
C CYS A 39 2.34 5.13 12.69
N ILE A 40 1.22 5.55 12.10
CA ILE A 40 -0.12 5.04 12.42
C ILE A 40 -0.18 3.53 12.14
N GLY A 41 0.31 3.07 11.00
CA GLY A 41 0.35 1.64 10.68
C GLY A 41 1.09 0.80 11.74
N ILE A 42 2.26 1.26 12.18
CA ILE A 42 3.02 0.60 13.25
C ILE A 42 2.22 0.58 14.57
N LEU A 43 1.58 1.70 14.92
CA LEU A 43 0.76 1.80 16.13
C LEU A 43 -0.40 0.80 16.09
N LEU A 44 -1.13 0.72 14.98
CA LEU A 44 -2.25 -0.22 14.80
C LEU A 44 -1.79 -1.68 14.92
N ILE A 45 -0.65 -2.04 14.33
CA ILE A 45 -0.09 -3.40 14.42
C ILE A 45 0.32 -3.75 15.85
N LYS A 46 0.80 -2.77 16.61
CA LYS A 46 1.18 -2.93 18.02
C LYS A 46 -0.05 -3.03 18.94
N CYS A 47 -1.08 -2.24 18.66
CA CYS A 47 -2.37 -2.28 19.38
C CYS A 47 -3.22 -3.50 19.02
N TYR A 48 -2.89 -4.22 17.94
CA TYR A 48 -3.61 -5.42 17.54
C TYR A 48 -3.56 -6.49 18.65
N PRO A 49 -4.71 -7.03 19.09
CA PRO A 49 -4.76 -7.95 20.21
C PRO A 49 -3.96 -9.23 19.93
N SER A 50 -3.09 -9.60 20.88
CA SER A 50 -2.34 -10.85 20.79
C SER A 50 -3.20 -11.98 21.34
N LEU A 51 -3.62 -12.89 20.45
CA LEU A 51 -4.22 -14.15 20.85
C LEU A 51 -3.17 -15.04 21.55
N LYS A 52 -3.59 -15.84 22.54
CA LYS A 52 -2.70 -16.78 23.26
C LYS A 52 -2.21 -17.92 22.35
N GLN A 53 -2.90 -18.18 21.26
CA GLN A 53 -2.53 -19.15 20.23
C GLN A 53 -1.95 -18.40 19.02
N TRP A 54 -0.89 -18.96 18.43
CA TRP A 54 -0.33 -18.44 17.18
C TRP A 54 -1.40 -18.48 16.09
N SER A 55 -1.69 -17.33 15.48
CA SER A 55 -2.72 -17.18 14.45
C SER A 55 -2.22 -16.32 13.31
N THR A 56 -2.44 -16.79 12.08
CA THR A 56 -2.09 -16.11 10.83
C THR A 56 -2.81 -14.76 10.66
N ALA A 57 -3.95 -14.56 11.33
CA ALA A 57 -4.79 -13.37 11.19
C ALA A 57 -4.05 -12.05 11.48
N ARG A 58 -3.06 -12.07 12.38
CA ARG A 58 -2.24 -10.89 12.69
C ARG A 58 -1.28 -10.53 11.57
N SER A 59 -0.69 -11.54 10.92
CA SER A 59 0.15 -11.36 9.74
C SER A 59 -0.68 -10.80 8.59
N ASP A 60 -1.86 -11.37 8.33
CA ASP A 60 -2.76 -10.91 7.27
C ASP A 60 -3.18 -9.45 7.47
N THR A 61 -3.53 -9.07 8.71
CA THR A 61 -3.84 -7.67 9.04
C THR A 61 -2.64 -6.75 8.83
N THR A 62 -1.43 -7.19 9.18
CA THR A 62 -0.18 -6.44 8.98
C THR A 62 0.10 -6.20 7.49
N VAL A 63 -0.17 -7.20 6.65
CA VAL A 63 -0.04 -7.11 5.20
C VAL A 63 -1.02 -6.08 4.64
N ILE A 64 -2.29 -6.12 5.06
CA ILE A 64 -3.34 -5.19 4.62
C ILE A 64 -3.01 -3.76 5.03
N LEU A 65 -2.63 -3.54 6.30
CA LEU A 65 -2.26 -2.21 6.79
C LEU A 65 -1.00 -1.69 6.07
N GLY A 66 0.00 -2.55 5.89
CA GLY A 66 1.22 -2.21 5.16
C GLY A 66 0.92 -1.72 3.74
N SER A 67 0.20 -2.52 2.96
CA SER A 67 -0.11 -2.16 1.57
C SER A 67 -0.99 -0.91 1.47
N ALA A 68 -2.01 -0.78 2.33
CA ALA A 68 -2.91 0.37 2.33
C ALA A 68 -2.19 1.68 2.67
N PHE A 69 -1.44 1.73 3.78
CA PHE A 69 -0.69 2.93 4.15
C PHE A 69 0.46 3.24 3.18
N GLY A 70 1.06 2.22 2.56
CA GLY A 70 2.04 2.38 1.48
C GLY A 70 1.44 3.06 0.26
N LEU A 71 0.24 2.64 -0.14
CA LEU A 71 -0.52 3.26 -1.23
C LEU A 71 -0.89 4.72 -0.90
N CYS A 72 -1.47 4.98 0.28
CA CYS A 72 -1.80 6.34 0.72
C CYS A 72 -0.59 7.29 0.69
N SER A 73 0.56 6.80 1.16
CA SER A 73 1.83 7.53 1.17
C SER A 73 2.32 7.84 -0.25
N ALA A 74 2.19 6.88 -1.17
CA ALA A 74 2.54 7.07 -2.57
C ALA A 74 1.60 8.05 -3.29
N THR A 75 0.30 8.00 -3.02
CA THR A 75 -0.66 8.97 -3.58
C THR A 75 -0.31 10.39 -3.16
N THR A 76 0.04 10.58 -1.88
CA THR A 76 0.49 11.88 -1.38
C THR A 76 1.77 12.34 -2.08
N ALA A 77 2.76 11.46 -2.21
CA ALA A 77 4.02 11.77 -2.90
C ALA A 77 3.79 12.11 -4.38
N MET A 78 2.88 11.39 -5.04
CA MET A 78 2.55 11.62 -6.45
C MET A 78 1.76 12.93 -6.62
N HIS A 79 0.92 13.31 -5.66
CA HIS A 79 0.25 14.62 -5.64
C HIS A 79 1.25 15.78 -5.46
N GLN A 80 2.24 15.64 -4.57
CA GLN A 80 3.29 16.65 -4.37
C GLN A 80 4.14 16.92 -5.61
N ILE A 81 4.30 15.92 -6.49
CA ILE A 81 5.02 16.06 -7.77
C ILE A 81 4.10 16.69 -8.86
N GLY A 82 2.84 16.97 -8.56
CA GLY A 82 1.87 17.53 -9.50
C GLY A 82 1.35 16.50 -10.52
N LEU A 83 1.42 15.21 -10.19
CA LEU A 83 0.99 14.13 -11.08
C LEU A 83 -0.47 13.71 -10.85
N LEU A 84 -1.03 14.01 -9.68
CA LEU A 84 -2.47 13.95 -9.42
C LEU A 84 -3.03 15.37 -9.39
N GLU A 85 -3.34 15.92 -10.57
CA GLU A 85 -4.16 17.12 -10.66
C GLU A 85 -5.63 16.73 -10.79
N LYS A 86 -6.48 17.28 -9.91
CA LYS A 86 -7.92 17.13 -10.03
C LYS A 86 -8.38 17.92 -11.26
N PRO A 87 -9.09 17.30 -12.22
CA PRO A 87 -9.57 18.02 -13.38
C PRO A 87 -10.53 19.14 -12.95
N LEU A 88 -10.30 20.36 -13.47
CA LEU A 88 -11.10 21.55 -13.18
C LEU A 88 -12.55 21.44 -13.70
N THR A 89 -12.80 20.54 -14.64
CA THR A 89 -14.11 20.27 -15.23
C THR A 89 -14.40 18.78 -15.22
N PRO A 90 -15.65 18.34 -14.94
CA PRO A 90 -16.00 16.93 -15.00
C PRO A 90 -15.69 16.42 -16.41
N PRO A 91 -14.90 15.34 -16.53
CA PRO A 91 -14.50 14.89 -17.84
C PRO A 91 -15.68 14.30 -18.61
N LEU A 92 -15.72 14.57 -19.92
CA LEU A 92 -16.58 13.84 -20.84
C LEU A 92 -16.09 12.39 -20.90
N TYR A 93 -16.89 11.45 -20.41
CA TYR A 93 -16.60 10.02 -20.46
C TYR A 93 -16.58 9.51 -21.91
N ALA A 94 -15.44 9.65 -22.59
CA ALA A 94 -15.20 9.02 -23.87
C ALA A 94 -14.87 7.53 -23.65
N ILE A 95 -15.70 6.64 -24.21
CA ILE A 95 -15.43 5.20 -24.17
C ILE A 95 -14.33 4.90 -25.19
N ILE A 96 -13.09 4.90 -24.73
CA ILE A 96 -11.93 4.53 -25.54
C ILE A 96 -11.74 3.02 -25.43
N ALA A 97 -11.69 2.32 -26.57
CA ALA A 97 -11.44 0.89 -26.60
C ALA A 97 -10.04 0.58 -26.02
N PRO A 98 -9.91 -0.34 -25.05
CA PRO A 98 -8.63 -0.63 -24.44
C PRO A 98 -7.72 -1.36 -25.44
N ASN A 99 -6.50 -0.86 -25.59
CA ASN A 99 -5.47 -1.58 -26.34
C ASN A 99 -4.91 -2.72 -25.48
N LEU A 100 -5.39 -3.94 -25.73
CA LEU A 100 -5.05 -5.13 -24.97
C LEU A 100 -3.53 -5.40 -24.93
N GLY A 101 -2.80 -5.09 -26.01
CA GLY A 101 -1.35 -5.28 -26.07
C GLY A 101 -0.61 -4.41 -25.04
N LEU A 102 -0.99 -3.14 -24.93
CA LEU A 102 -0.42 -2.22 -23.93
C LEU A 102 -0.78 -2.63 -22.51
N CYS A 103 -2.01 -3.12 -22.28
CA CYS A 103 -2.43 -3.64 -20.98
C CYS A 103 -1.58 -4.84 -20.54
N ILE A 104 -1.31 -5.80 -21.44
CA ILE A 104 -0.48 -6.98 -21.13
C ILE A 104 0.94 -6.55 -20.79
N VAL A 105 1.56 -5.69 -21.60
CA VAL A 105 2.93 -5.19 -21.37
C VAL A 105 3.04 -4.49 -20.02
N ARG A 106 2.10 -3.60 -19.69
CA ARG A 106 2.05 -2.93 -18.37
C ARG A 106 1.91 -3.93 -17.22
N THR A 107 1.09 -4.96 -17.39
CA THR A 107 0.88 -5.98 -16.36
C THR A 107 2.15 -6.77 -16.11
N ILE A 108 2.85 -7.20 -17.17
CA ILE A 108 4.12 -7.93 -17.06
C ILE A 108 5.18 -7.07 -16.37
N ILE A 109 5.34 -5.81 -16.79
CA ILE A 109 6.30 -4.88 -16.18
C ILE A 109 5.96 -4.65 -14.71
N GLY A 110 4.69 -4.37 -14.38
CA GLY A 110 4.24 -4.18 -13.01
C GLY A 110 4.53 -5.40 -12.13
N MET A 111 4.27 -6.61 -12.64
CA MET A 111 4.58 -7.86 -11.93
C MET A 111 6.08 -8.02 -11.65
N ILE A 112 6.95 -7.65 -12.60
CA ILE A 112 8.41 -7.66 -12.42
C ILE A 112 8.81 -6.69 -11.30
N PHE A 113 8.28 -5.47 -11.30
CA PHE A 113 8.54 -4.47 -10.24
C PHE A 113 8.11 -4.95 -8.86
N ILE A 114 6.92 -5.56 -8.76
CA ILE A 114 6.41 -6.13 -7.51
C ILE A 114 7.33 -7.24 -7.01
N TYR A 115 7.71 -8.17 -7.90
CA TYR A 115 8.57 -9.29 -7.53
C TYR A 115 9.95 -8.81 -7.08
N ALA A 116 10.56 -7.89 -7.84
CA ALA A 116 11.86 -7.31 -7.51
C ALA A 116 11.83 -6.58 -6.15
N THR A 117 10.85 -5.69 -5.95
CA THR A 117 10.67 -4.95 -4.69
C THR A 117 10.48 -5.91 -3.53
N ARG A 118 9.64 -6.93 -3.70
CA ARG A 118 9.41 -7.95 -2.67
C ARG A 118 10.70 -8.64 -2.30
N GLN A 119 11.52 -9.10 -3.25
CA GLN A 119 12.76 -9.82 -2.94
C GLN A 119 13.81 -8.94 -2.27
N ILE A 120 13.99 -7.71 -2.76
CA ILE A 120 14.97 -6.76 -2.24
C ILE A 120 14.60 -6.37 -0.81
N VAL A 121 13.39 -5.85 -0.60
CA VAL A 121 12.96 -5.34 0.70
C VAL A 121 12.89 -6.46 1.73
N LYS A 122 12.35 -7.62 1.35
CA LYS A 122 12.31 -8.81 2.21
C LYS A 122 13.70 -9.19 2.72
N THR A 123 14.70 -9.19 1.84
CA THR A 123 16.07 -9.57 2.19
C THR A 123 16.72 -8.52 3.10
N ILE A 124 16.56 -7.25 2.77
CA ILE A 124 17.13 -6.14 3.55
C ILE A 124 16.52 -6.12 4.95
N VAL A 125 15.18 -6.11 5.05
CA VAL A 125 14.48 -6.01 6.33
C VAL A 125 14.80 -7.23 7.21
N LEU A 126 14.85 -8.43 6.63
CA LEU A 126 15.23 -9.62 7.39
C LEU A 126 16.66 -9.49 7.94
N ARG A 127 17.63 -9.09 7.11
CA ARG A 127 19.03 -8.94 7.55
C ARG A 127 19.19 -7.87 8.62
N VAL A 128 18.57 -6.71 8.42
CA VAL A 128 18.61 -5.59 9.38
C VAL A 128 17.98 -6.01 10.70
N THR A 129 16.80 -6.62 10.66
CA THR A 129 16.08 -7.01 11.88
C THR A 129 16.83 -8.10 12.63
N CYS A 130 17.33 -9.13 11.94
CA CYS A 130 18.18 -10.16 12.55
C CYS A 130 19.47 -9.58 13.13
N SER A 131 20.11 -8.62 12.45
CA SER A 131 21.31 -7.95 12.95
C SER A 131 21.05 -7.12 14.22
N ILE A 132 19.91 -6.44 14.31
CA ILE A 132 19.53 -5.65 15.49
C ILE A 132 19.30 -6.55 16.70
N TYR A 133 18.69 -7.72 16.51
CA TYR A 133 18.39 -8.66 17.59
C TYR A 133 19.48 -9.72 17.84
N GLY A 134 20.60 -9.69 17.11
CA GLY A 134 21.68 -10.67 17.23
C GLY A 134 21.28 -12.10 16.87
N LEU A 135 20.30 -12.26 15.97
CA LEU A 135 19.75 -13.55 15.56
C LEU A 135 20.35 -14.04 14.24
N ASP A 136 20.49 -15.35 14.10
CA ASP A 136 20.89 -15.95 12.81
C ASP A 136 19.77 -15.84 11.77
N TRP A 137 20.08 -15.17 10.66
CA TRP A 137 19.17 -14.98 9.52
C TRP A 137 18.84 -16.27 8.75
N LYS A 138 19.69 -17.30 8.90
CA LYS A 138 19.49 -18.63 8.30
C LYS A 138 18.53 -19.50 9.11
N ASN A 139 18.34 -19.24 10.41
CA ASN A 139 17.47 -20.06 11.24
C ASN A 139 15.99 -19.70 11.01
N PRO A 140 15.13 -20.69 10.68
CA PRO A 140 13.71 -20.43 10.43
C PRO A 140 12.95 -20.02 11.70
N GLU A 141 13.37 -20.50 12.87
CA GLU A 141 12.77 -20.13 14.16
C GLU A 141 12.97 -18.63 14.48
N SER A 142 14.12 -18.07 14.12
CA SER A 142 14.38 -16.63 14.27
C SER A 142 13.40 -15.75 13.48
N LYS A 143 12.84 -16.27 12.38
CA LYS A 143 11.88 -15.55 11.53
C LYS A 143 10.46 -15.57 12.07
N ARG A 144 10.11 -16.58 12.88
CA ARG A 144 8.79 -16.76 13.49
C ARG A 144 8.62 -16.00 14.79
N LEU A 145 9.70 -15.41 15.31
CA LEU A 145 9.63 -14.50 16.44
C LEU A 145 8.80 -13.27 16.03
N ALA A 146 7.71 -12.99 16.76
CA ALA A 146 6.83 -11.87 16.47
C ALA A 146 7.56 -10.51 16.38
N LYS A 147 8.67 -10.36 17.11
CA LYS A 147 9.54 -9.16 17.05
C LYS A 147 10.20 -8.97 15.68
N VAL A 148 10.45 -10.05 14.94
CA VAL A 148 11.07 -10.06 13.62
C VAL A 148 10.01 -10.14 12.53
N GLU A 149 8.99 -10.97 12.73
CA GLU A 149 7.92 -11.24 11.77
C GLU A 149 7.11 -9.98 11.44
N MET A 150 6.74 -9.20 12.45
CA MET A 150 5.90 -8.00 12.28
C MET A 150 6.57 -6.90 11.44
N PRO A 151 7.78 -6.41 11.77
CA PRO A 151 8.44 -5.40 10.95
C PRO A 151 8.77 -5.92 9.55
N TYR A 152 9.10 -7.21 9.45
CA TYR A 152 9.34 -7.88 8.18
C TYR A 152 8.14 -7.82 7.24
N TYR A 153 6.94 -8.19 7.70
CA TYR A 153 5.73 -8.11 6.89
C TYR A 153 5.35 -6.66 6.62
N TYR A 154 5.29 -5.81 7.65
CA TYR A 154 4.83 -4.44 7.49
C TYR A 154 5.67 -3.66 6.47
N LEU A 155 7.00 -3.64 6.63
CA LEU A 155 7.89 -2.88 5.75
C LEU A 155 7.88 -3.41 4.31
N THR A 156 7.84 -4.74 4.14
CA THR A 156 7.82 -5.34 2.81
C THR A 156 6.57 -4.93 2.05
N TYR A 157 5.39 -5.03 2.68
CA TYR A 157 4.13 -4.72 2.00
C TYR A 157 3.87 -3.22 1.89
N PHE A 158 4.36 -2.41 2.84
CA PHE A 158 4.39 -0.95 2.70
C PHE A 158 5.21 -0.52 1.48
N ALA A 159 6.42 -1.05 1.32
CA ALA A 159 7.26 -0.74 0.16
C ALA A 159 6.64 -1.22 -1.15
N ILE A 160 5.98 -2.38 -1.16
CA ILE A 160 5.25 -2.87 -2.34
C ILE A 160 4.11 -1.92 -2.71
N GLY A 161 3.25 -1.56 -1.74
CA GLY A 161 2.13 -0.63 -1.98
C GLY A 161 2.61 0.74 -2.49
N PHE A 162 3.71 1.24 -1.93
CA PHE A 162 4.33 2.47 -2.37
C PHE A 162 4.88 2.36 -3.80
N ASN A 163 5.64 1.31 -4.09
CA ASN A 163 6.28 1.11 -5.40
C ASN A 163 5.25 0.95 -6.53
N ILE A 164 4.18 0.18 -6.30
CA ILE A 164 3.11 0.00 -7.29
C ILE A 164 2.45 1.35 -7.62
N SER A 165 2.19 2.18 -6.61
CA SER A 165 1.39 3.39 -6.77
C SER A 165 2.22 4.60 -7.20
N PHE A 166 3.55 4.58 -7.00
CA PHE A 166 4.45 5.69 -7.35
C PHE A 166 5.42 5.32 -8.48
N THR A 167 6.21 4.26 -8.32
CA THR A 167 7.29 3.90 -9.26
C THR A 167 6.75 3.39 -10.59
N CYS A 168 5.75 2.50 -10.56
CA CYS A 168 5.17 1.94 -11.80
C CYS A 168 4.57 3.01 -12.72
N PRO A 169 3.67 3.92 -12.26
CA PRO A 169 3.12 4.95 -13.14
C PRO A 169 4.18 5.94 -13.65
N LEU A 170 5.17 6.30 -12.83
CA LEU A 170 6.31 7.11 -13.26
C LEU A 170 7.10 6.43 -14.38
N PHE A 171 7.36 5.13 -14.25
CA PHE A 171 8.08 4.35 -15.23
C PHE A 171 7.29 4.19 -16.54
N PHE A 172 5.98 3.95 -16.46
CA PHE A 172 5.10 3.92 -17.64
C PHE A 172 5.03 5.27 -18.35
N ARG A 173 5.05 6.38 -17.59
CA ARG A 173 5.15 7.74 -18.15
C ARG A 173 6.48 7.96 -18.86
N ALA A 174 7.60 7.53 -18.27
CA ALA A 174 8.91 7.64 -18.89
C ALA A 174 9.02 6.84 -20.20
N LEU A 175 8.35 5.68 -20.28
CA LEU A 175 8.29 4.86 -21.50
C LEU A 175 7.28 5.36 -22.54
N GLY A 176 6.50 6.41 -22.26
CA GLY A 176 5.43 6.88 -23.15
C GLY A 176 4.25 5.89 -23.27
N ILE A 177 4.22 4.87 -22.41
CA ILE A 177 3.14 3.87 -22.33
C ILE A 177 2.21 4.28 -21.17
N ASN A 178 2.00 5.56 -20.90
CA ASN A 178 1.05 5.97 -19.86
C ASN A 178 -0.40 5.79 -20.36
N ARG A 179 -1.34 5.51 -19.46
CA ARG A 179 -2.76 5.75 -19.80
C ARG A 179 -2.93 7.26 -19.75
N ASP A 180 -3.57 7.88 -20.74
CA ASP A 180 -3.98 9.28 -20.60
C ASP A 180 -5.03 9.34 -19.48
N TYR A 181 -4.57 9.59 -18.25
CA TYR A 181 -5.41 9.77 -17.08
C TYR A 181 -5.95 11.20 -16.96
N SER A 182 -5.62 12.08 -17.91
CA SER A 182 -5.91 13.52 -17.86
C SER A 182 -7.40 13.86 -17.66
N TYR A 183 -8.32 12.90 -17.84
CA TYR A 183 -9.74 13.20 -17.86
C TYR A 183 -10.64 12.05 -17.38
N THR A 184 -10.38 11.27 -16.32
CA THR A 184 -11.43 10.27 -15.99
C THR A 184 -11.58 9.75 -14.56
N GLU A 185 -10.61 9.90 -13.66
CA GLU A 185 -10.73 9.21 -12.35
C GLU A 185 -10.24 10.04 -11.17
N LEU A 186 -10.86 11.20 -10.93
CA LEU A 186 -10.95 11.88 -9.63
C LEU A 186 -12.31 12.55 -9.49
#